data_AF-A0A8J6YEM4-F1
#
_entry.id   AF-A0A8J6YEM4-F1
#
_cell.length_a   1.000
_cell.length_b   1.000
_cell.length_c   1.000
_cell.angle_alpha   90.00
_cell.angle_beta   90.00
_cell.angle_gamma   90.00
#
_symmetry.space_group_name_H-M   'P 1'
#
loop_
_entity.id
_entity.type
_entity.pdbx_description
1 polymer ?
#
loop_
_entity_poly.entity_id
_entity_poly.type
_entity_poly.pdbx_seq_one_letter_code
_entity_poly.pdbx_strand_id
1 'polypeptide(L)'
;MSKGTRTEIRITGFGGQGVVLAGHIIGHACAVNADKHATMIQSFGPEARGSACSTTIAVSDTEVLYPYIGRPDIFVVMSGEGYEKYRDELRDDGILIYEKDLVKPEPKEGQPSFGVSSTRIAEEIGRAIVQNIVMLGFFAAASKIVAREAMRDAVSDSVPKGTEELNLRAFDAGWSAFEEDYGSEAAERKEEEAAPVSS
;
A
#
# COMPACT_ATOMS: atom_id res chain seq x y z
N MET A 1 24.38 -10.23 14.06
CA MET A 1 23.89 -9.53 12.85
C MET A 1 22.59 -8.87 13.26
N SER A 2 22.54 -7.54 13.31
CA SER A 2 21.28 -6.83 13.57
C SER A 2 20.29 -7.27 12.51
N LYS A 3 19.13 -7.78 12.92
CA LYS A 3 18.09 -8.24 12.01
C LYS A 3 17.58 -6.98 11.30
N GLY A 4 18.05 -6.74 10.07
CA GLY A 4 17.53 -5.65 9.23
C GLY A 4 16.01 -5.78 9.19
N THR A 5 15.32 -4.68 9.47
CA THR A 5 13.86 -4.61 9.50
C THR A 5 13.32 -4.87 8.10
N ARG A 6 12.80 -6.08 7.89
CA ARG A 6 12.12 -6.46 6.65
C ARG A 6 10.64 -6.14 6.79
N THR A 7 10.10 -5.37 5.85
CA THR A 7 8.67 -5.11 5.71
C THR A 7 8.11 -5.88 4.53
N GLU A 8 7.08 -6.67 4.77
CA GLU A 8 6.38 -7.48 3.78
C GLU A 8 5.00 -6.87 3.49
N ILE A 9 4.73 -6.63 2.21
CA ILE A 9 3.50 -5.98 1.76
C ILE A 9 2.78 -6.90 0.80
N ARG A 10 1.46 -7.00 0.93
CA ARG A 10 0.58 -7.59 -0.09
C ARG A 10 -0.41 -6.56 -0.60
N ILE A 11 -0.64 -6.55 -1.90
CA ILE A 11 -1.69 -5.75 -2.55
C ILE A 11 -2.56 -6.69 -3.38
N THR A 12 -3.88 -6.58 -3.25
CA THR A 12 -4.84 -7.42 -3.97
C THR A 12 -5.94 -6.60 -4.62
N GLY A 13 -6.47 -7.12 -5.72
CA GLY A 13 -7.57 -6.52 -6.48
C GLY A 13 -7.91 -7.37 -7.70
N PHE A 14 -8.46 -6.74 -8.72
CA PHE A 14 -8.79 -7.34 -10.00
C PHE A 14 -7.87 -6.82 -11.11
N GLY A 15 -7.67 -7.63 -12.16
CA GLY A 15 -6.99 -7.22 -13.37
C GLY A 15 -7.63 -5.96 -13.96
N GLY A 16 -6.84 -4.89 -14.08
CA GLY A 16 -7.29 -3.56 -14.52
C GLY A 16 -7.31 -2.49 -13.42
N GLN A 17 -7.30 -2.88 -12.14
CA GLN A 17 -7.24 -1.93 -11.01
C GLN A 17 -5.81 -1.43 -10.71
N GLY A 18 -4.82 -1.66 -11.56
CA GLY A 18 -3.46 -1.12 -11.33
C GLY A 18 -2.70 -1.70 -10.13
N VAL A 19 -3.07 -2.88 -9.63
CA VAL A 19 -2.40 -3.57 -8.50
C VAL A 19 -0.90 -3.76 -8.73
N VAL A 20 -0.50 -4.23 -9.91
CA VAL A 20 0.92 -4.41 -10.28
C VAL A 20 1.64 -3.07 -10.33
N LEU A 21 1.01 -2.03 -10.90
CA LEU A 21 1.61 -0.70 -10.97
C LEU A 21 1.83 -0.12 -9.56
N ALA A 22 0.86 -0.28 -8.65
CA ALA A 22 1.01 0.16 -7.27
C ALA A 22 2.19 -0.53 -6.58
N GLY A 23 2.33 -1.85 -6.73
CA GLY A 23 3.48 -2.58 -6.19
C GLY A 23 4.81 -2.15 -6.81
N HIS A 24 4.85 -1.88 -8.11
CA HIS A 24 6.03 -1.35 -8.79
C HIS A 24 6.44 0.00 -8.23
N ILE A 25 5.48 0.93 -8.06
CA ILE A 25 5.77 2.26 -7.52
C ILE A 25 6.31 2.17 -6.10
N ILE A 26 5.73 1.33 -5.23
CA ILE A 26 6.23 1.14 -3.87
C ILE A 26 7.67 0.60 -3.88
N GLY A 27 7.92 -0.45 -4.68
CA GLY A 27 9.25 -1.02 -4.83
C GLY A 27 10.26 0.00 -5.36
N HIS A 28 9.87 0.81 -6.35
CA HIS A 28 10.69 1.87 -6.92
C HIS A 28 10.99 2.97 -5.90
N ALA A 29 9.98 3.45 -5.17
CA ALA A 29 10.15 4.45 -4.11
C ALA A 29 11.13 3.97 -3.04
N CYS A 30 11.06 2.70 -2.65
CA CYS A 30 11.97 2.11 -1.68
C CYS A 30 13.39 1.96 -2.24
N ALA A 31 13.52 1.36 -3.43
CA ALA A 31 14.82 0.96 -3.98
C ALA A 31 15.60 2.09 -4.64
N VAL A 32 14.92 3.03 -5.30
CA VAL A 32 15.53 4.09 -6.10
C VAL A 32 15.56 5.41 -5.33
N ASN A 33 14.50 5.70 -4.57
CA ASN A 33 14.33 7.02 -3.94
C ASN A 33 14.61 7.02 -2.41
N ALA A 34 14.83 5.86 -1.79
CA ALA A 34 14.98 5.76 -0.33
C ALA A 34 16.15 4.86 0.15
N ASP A 35 17.06 4.45 -0.74
CA ASP A 35 18.26 3.64 -0.43
C ASP A 35 17.95 2.33 0.32
N LYS A 36 16.81 1.70 0.00
CA LYS A 36 16.43 0.37 0.51
C LYS A 36 16.62 -0.70 -0.56
N HIS A 37 16.46 -1.95 -0.17
CA HIS A 37 16.36 -3.07 -1.10
C HIS A 37 14.90 -3.52 -1.19
N ALA A 38 14.39 -3.72 -2.41
CA ALA A 38 13.03 -4.19 -2.64
C ALA A 38 12.99 -5.31 -3.68
N THR A 39 12.17 -6.33 -3.43
CA THR A 39 11.79 -7.34 -4.43
C THR A 39 10.28 -7.38 -4.57
N MET A 40 9.80 -7.61 -5.79
CA MET A 40 8.38 -7.68 -6.09
C MET A 40 8.06 -8.98 -6.82
N ILE A 41 6.98 -9.64 -6.42
CA ILE A 41 6.39 -10.78 -7.11
C ILE A 41 4.96 -10.40 -7.49
N GLN A 42 4.55 -10.78 -8.70
CA GLN A 42 3.19 -10.58 -9.20
C GLN A 42 2.53 -11.93 -9.45
N SER A 43 1.23 -12.01 -9.18
CA SER A 43 0.39 -13.18 -9.43
C SER A 43 -0.93 -12.73 -10.05
N PHE A 44 -1.33 -13.39 -11.13
CA PHE A 44 -2.57 -13.14 -11.84
C PHE A 44 -3.28 -14.46 -12.12
N GLY A 45 -4.61 -14.43 -12.07
CA GLY A 45 -5.44 -15.54 -12.49
C GLY A 45 -5.25 -15.89 -13.98
N PRO A 46 -5.75 -17.06 -14.41
CA PRO A 46 -5.59 -17.53 -15.79
C PRO A 46 -6.27 -16.65 -16.84
N GLU A 47 -7.14 -15.71 -16.45
CA GLU A 47 -7.83 -14.79 -17.36
C GLU A 47 -7.20 -13.39 -17.30
N ALA A 48 -7.02 -12.72 -18.45
CA ALA A 48 -6.24 -11.48 -18.51
C ALA A 48 -6.93 -10.25 -17.88
N ARG A 49 -8.27 -10.19 -17.85
CA ARG A 49 -9.05 -9.06 -17.29
C ARG A 49 -10.11 -9.57 -16.33
N GLY A 50 -10.36 -8.84 -15.24
CA GLY A 50 -11.38 -9.18 -14.25
C GLY A 50 -11.00 -10.32 -13.30
N SER A 51 -9.99 -11.14 -13.64
CA SER A 51 -9.44 -12.13 -12.72
C SER A 51 -8.75 -11.48 -11.50
N ALA A 52 -8.72 -12.24 -10.40
CA ALA A 52 -7.97 -11.87 -9.21
C ALA A 52 -6.49 -11.61 -9.54
N CYS A 53 -5.98 -10.49 -9.05
CA CYS A 53 -4.61 -10.05 -9.21
C CYS A 53 -4.04 -9.71 -7.83
N SER A 54 -2.80 -10.10 -7.59
CA SER A 54 -2.08 -9.75 -6.38
C SER A 54 -0.61 -9.47 -6.68
N THR A 55 0.00 -8.63 -5.86
CA THR A 55 1.44 -8.47 -5.84
C THR A 55 1.95 -8.43 -4.41
N THR A 56 3.15 -8.93 -4.21
CA THR A 56 3.84 -8.93 -2.93
C THR A 56 5.15 -8.19 -3.06
N ILE A 57 5.46 -7.36 -2.08
CA ILE A 57 6.69 -6.59 -2.02
C ILE A 57 7.41 -6.95 -0.71
N ALA A 58 8.70 -7.23 -0.79
CA ALA A 58 9.56 -7.33 0.37
C ALA A 58 10.56 -6.19 0.32
N VAL A 59 10.58 -5.36 1.36
CA VAL A 59 11.45 -4.20 1.52
C VAL A 59 12.37 -4.42 2.72
N SER A 60 13.63 -4.02 2.63
CA SER A 60 14.62 -4.21 3.69
C SER A 60 15.73 -3.17 3.58
N ASP A 61 16.31 -2.77 4.71
CA ASP A 61 17.49 -1.88 4.73
C ASP A 61 18.78 -2.60 4.28
N THR A 62 18.74 -3.93 4.18
CA THR A 62 19.82 -4.77 3.63
C THR A 62 19.31 -5.60 2.47
N GLU A 63 20.22 -6.18 1.68
CA GLU A 63 19.90 -7.04 0.53
C GLU A 63 18.83 -8.09 0.85
N VAL A 64 17.82 -8.19 -0.03
CA VAL A 64 16.74 -9.17 0.06
C VAL A 64 17.20 -10.48 -0.57
N LEU A 65 17.64 -11.42 0.26
CA LEU A 65 18.12 -12.74 -0.20
C LEU A 65 16.99 -13.72 -0.58
N TYR A 66 15.76 -13.47 -0.13
CA TYR A 66 14.61 -14.32 -0.40
C TYR A 66 13.37 -13.47 -0.72
N PRO A 67 12.82 -13.56 -1.95
CA PRO A 67 11.83 -12.60 -2.43
C PRO A 67 10.38 -12.89 -2.00
N TYR A 68 10.08 -14.11 -1.55
CA TYR A 68 8.72 -14.48 -1.14
C TYR A 68 8.42 -13.97 0.27
N ILE A 69 7.18 -13.55 0.49
CA ILE A 69 6.65 -13.11 1.79
C ILE A 69 5.96 -14.27 2.51
N GLY A 70 5.86 -14.17 3.83
CA GLY A 70 5.10 -15.08 4.69
C GLY A 70 3.83 -14.41 5.19
N ARG A 71 3.87 -13.88 6.40
CA ARG A 71 2.77 -13.09 6.99
C ARG A 71 3.05 -11.60 6.77
N PRO A 72 2.39 -10.92 5.81
CA PRO A 72 2.68 -9.53 5.52
C PRO A 72 2.43 -8.62 6.72
N ASP A 73 3.27 -7.58 6.83
CA ASP A 73 3.11 -6.48 7.79
C ASP A 73 2.05 -5.48 7.31
N ILE A 74 1.86 -5.34 5.99
CA ILE A 74 0.86 -4.45 5.40
C ILE A 74 0.08 -5.18 4.32
N PHE A 75 -1.26 -5.07 4.37
CA PHE A 75 -2.16 -5.64 3.40
C PHE A 75 -3.10 -4.59 2.82
N VAL A 76 -2.92 -4.29 1.53
CA VAL A 76 -3.75 -3.35 0.76
C VAL A 76 -4.76 -4.12 -0.07
N VAL A 77 -6.05 -3.78 0.06
CA VAL A 77 -7.15 -4.59 -0.46
C VAL A 77 -8.13 -3.77 -1.27
N MET A 78 -8.23 -4.06 -2.56
CA MET A 78 -9.07 -3.34 -3.53
C MET A 78 -10.25 -4.19 -4.03
N SER A 79 -10.40 -5.42 -3.55
CA SER A 79 -11.52 -6.31 -3.84
C SER A 79 -11.87 -7.22 -2.66
N GLY A 80 -13.16 -7.52 -2.49
CA GLY A 80 -13.63 -8.45 -1.45
C GLY A 80 -13.10 -9.87 -1.61
N GLU A 81 -13.00 -10.39 -2.85
CA GLU A 81 -12.39 -11.70 -3.10
C GLU A 81 -10.91 -11.75 -2.69
N GLY A 82 -10.18 -10.67 -2.93
CA GLY A 82 -8.79 -10.53 -2.50
C GLY A 82 -8.66 -10.51 -0.97
N TYR A 83 -9.61 -9.86 -0.29
CA TYR A 83 -9.69 -9.88 1.18
C TYR A 83 -9.88 -11.30 1.70
N GLU A 84 -10.95 -11.99 1.30
CA GLU A 84 -11.30 -13.31 1.82
C GLU A 84 -10.20 -14.35 1.57
N LYS A 85 -9.51 -14.25 0.43
CA LYS A 85 -8.44 -15.19 0.09
C LYS A 85 -7.21 -15.09 1.00
N TYR A 86 -6.92 -13.90 1.52
CA TYR A 86 -5.61 -13.59 2.11
C TYR A 86 -5.65 -12.97 3.52
N ARG A 87 -6.85 -12.66 4.05
CA ARG A 87 -7.05 -12.07 5.39
C ARG A 87 -6.33 -12.81 6.51
N ASP A 88 -6.24 -14.13 6.42
CA ASP A 88 -5.63 -14.97 7.46
C ASP A 88 -4.09 -14.96 7.42
N GLU A 89 -3.50 -14.53 6.30
CA GLU A 89 -2.04 -14.41 6.17
C GLU A 89 -1.53 -13.13 6.85
N LEU A 90 -2.34 -12.07 6.92
CA LEU A 90 -1.97 -10.82 7.59
C LEU A 90 -1.57 -11.07 9.05
N ARG A 91 -0.46 -10.44 9.46
CA ARG A 91 -0.04 -10.44 10.87
C ARG A 91 -1.14 -9.91 11.77
N ASP A 92 -1.17 -10.38 13.01
CA ASP A 92 -2.23 -9.99 13.96
C ASP A 92 -2.18 -8.49 14.28
N ASP A 93 -0.97 -7.93 14.31
CA ASP A 93 -0.64 -6.51 14.45
C ASP A 93 -0.46 -5.77 13.11
N GLY A 94 -0.64 -6.46 11.98
CA GLY A 94 -0.38 -5.92 10.65
C GLY A 94 -1.40 -4.87 10.21
N ILE A 95 -0.97 -3.94 9.35
CA ILE A 95 -1.80 -2.85 8.86
C ILE A 95 -2.69 -3.32 7.72
N LEU A 96 -4.00 -3.23 7.91
CA LEU A 96 -5.01 -3.44 6.88
C LEU A 96 -5.40 -2.09 6.26
N ILE A 97 -5.29 -1.98 4.93
CA ILE A 97 -5.72 -0.82 4.16
C ILE A 97 -6.69 -1.30 3.09
N TYR A 98 -7.87 -0.70 2.99
CA TYR A 98 -8.90 -1.25 2.13
C TYR A 98 -9.79 -0.20 1.46
N GLU A 99 -10.32 -0.55 0.28
CA GLU A 99 -11.39 0.20 -0.37
C GLU A 99 -12.72 -0.06 0.38
N LYS A 100 -13.13 0.90 1.21
CA LYS A 100 -14.29 0.79 2.12
C LYS A 100 -15.64 0.65 1.42
N ASP A 101 -15.78 1.06 0.17
CA ASP A 101 -16.99 0.87 -0.63
C ASP A 101 -17.14 -0.57 -1.15
N LEU A 102 -16.02 -1.29 -1.36
CA LEU A 102 -16.01 -2.64 -1.95
C LEU A 102 -15.68 -3.75 -0.95
N VAL A 103 -15.01 -3.42 0.15
CA VAL A 103 -14.50 -4.37 1.13
C VAL A 103 -15.09 -4.05 2.49
N LYS A 104 -15.66 -5.07 3.14
CA LYS A 104 -16.20 -5.00 4.50
C LYS A 104 -15.38 -5.94 5.39
N PRO A 105 -14.23 -5.49 5.91
CA PRO A 105 -13.35 -6.36 6.67
C PRO A 105 -13.89 -6.62 8.08
N GLU A 106 -13.36 -7.67 8.69
CA GLU A 106 -13.56 -8.05 10.09
C GLU A 106 -12.17 -8.04 10.76
N PRO A 107 -11.64 -6.86 11.10
CA PRO A 107 -10.30 -6.77 11.65
C PRO A 107 -10.22 -7.41 13.03
N LYS A 108 -9.04 -7.93 13.37
CA LYS A 108 -8.77 -8.46 14.71
C LYS A 108 -8.79 -7.33 15.73
N GLU A 109 -9.05 -7.66 16.99
CA GLU A 109 -9.02 -6.67 18.08
C GLU A 109 -7.64 -6.00 18.14
N GLY A 110 -7.61 -4.66 18.11
CA GLY A 110 -6.39 -3.86 18.07
C GLY A 110 -5.67 -3.81 16.72
N GLN A 111 -6.16 -4.50 15.68
CA GLN A 111 -5.52 -4.51 14.37
C GLN A 111 -5.69 -3.16 13.65
N PRO A 112 -4.58 -2.50 13.23
CA PRO A 112 -4.64 -1.25 12.47
C PRO A 112 -5.43 -1.44 11.17
N SER A 113 -6.54 -0.73 11.01
CA SER A 113 -7.43 -0.94 9.86
C SER A 113 -7.98 0.38 9.33
N PHE A 114 -7.59 0.73 8.11
CA PHE A 114 -7.87 2.04 7.51
C PHE A 114 -8.61 1.89 6.19
N GLY A 115 -9.82 2.44 6.14
CA GLY A 115 -10.68 2.39 4.97
C GLY A 115 -10.74 3.72 4.22
N VAL A 116 -10.60 3.69 2.89
CA VAL A 116 -10.72 4.86 2.01
C VAL A 116 -11.64 4.59 0.83
N SER A 117 -12.45 5.57 0.43
CA SER A 117 -13.30 5.50 -0.77
C SER A 117 -12.50 5.86 -2.03
N SER A 118 -11.43 5.13 -2.28
CA SER A 118 -10.47 5.41 -3.37
C SER A 118 -11.11 5.53 -4.74
N THR A 119 -12.18 4.76 -5.00
CA THR A 119 -12.93 4.77 -6.26
C THR A 119 -13.66 6.09 -6.44
N ARG A 120 -14.39 6.54 -5.42
CA ARG A 120 -15.13 7.81 -5.45
C ARG A 120 -14.19 9.01 -5.60
N ILE A 121 -13.09 9.02 -4.84
CA ILE A 121 -12.08 10.08 -4.94
C ILE A 121 -11.51 10.16 -6.36
N ALA A 122 -11.19 9.01 -6.98
CA ALA A 122 -10.69 8.99 -8.36
C ALA A 122 -11.74 9.47 -9.39
N GLU A 123 -13.02 9.15 -9.17
CA GLU A 123 -14.13 9.65 -9.99
C GLU A 123 -14.30 11.16 -9.87
N GLU A 124 -14.19 11.72 -8.66
CA GLU A 124 -14.26 13.17 -8.40
C GLU A 124 -13.08 13.94 -9.03
N ILE A 125 -11.89 13.33 -9.06
CA ILE A 125 -10.72 13.87 -9.75
C ILE A 125 -10.89 13.80 -11.29
N GLY A 126 -11.88 13.04 -11.76
CA GLY A 126 -12.33 13.01 -13.15
C GLY A 126 -11.88 11.78 -13.94
N ARG A 127 -11.14 10.84 -13.33
CA ARG A 127 -10.74 9.59 -13.99
C ARG A 127 -10.68 8.42 -13.02
N ALA A 128 -11.65 7.51 -13.08
CA ALA A 128 -11.64 6.27 -12.29
C ALA A 128 -10.36 5.41 -12.45
N ILE A 129 -9.65 5.53 -13.58
CA ILE A 129 -8.41 4.78 -13.84
C ILE A 129 -7.27 5.09 -12.85
N VAL A 130 -7.31 6.23 -12.14
CA VAL A 130 -6.27 6.59 -11.15
C VAL A 130 -6.61 6.15 -9.72
N GLN A 131 -7.63 5.30 -9.54
CA GLN A 131 -8.03 4.75 -8.24
C GLN A 131 -6.88 4.07 -7.48
N ASN A 132 -6.00 3.38 -8.18
CA ASN A 132 -4.81 2.75 -7.59
C ASN A 132 -3.81 3.77 -7.05
N ILE A 133 -3.73 4.95 -7.64
CA ILE A 133 -2.83 6.03 -7.20
C ILE A 133 -3.42 6.76 -5.99
N VAL A 134 -4.73 6.91 -5.91
CA VAL A 134 -5.40 7.35 -4.67
C VAL A 134 -5.11 6.37 -3.54
N MET A 135 -5.32 5.07 -3.78
CA MET A 135 -5.01 4.03 -2.79
C MET A 135 -3.53 4.05 -2.39
N LEU A 136 -2.62 4.30 -3.33
CA LEU A 136 -1.19 4.41 -3.07
C LEU A 136 -0.84 5.62 -2.18
N GLY A 137 -1.47 6.78 -2.41
CA GLY A 137 -1.32 7.96 -1.56
C GLY A 137 -1.76 7.70 -0.13
N PHE A 138 -2.92 7.07 0.02
CA PHE A 138 -3.46 6.66 1.32
C PHE A 138 -2.55 5.63 2.01
N PHE A 139 -2.06 4.63 1.26
CA PHE A 139 -1.06 3.66 1.74
C PHE A 139 0.23 4.35 2.24
N ALA A 140 0.74 5.34 1.50
CA ALA A 140 1.97 6.01 1.88
C ALA A 140 1.82 6.79 3.19
N ALA A 141 0.68 7.44 3.39
CA ALA A 141 0.37 8.17 4.62
C ALA A 141 0.18 7.22 5.82
N ALA A 142 -0.53 6.10 5.61
CA ALA A 142 -0.80 5.11 6.65
C ALA A 142 0.44 4.31 7.07
N SER A 143 1.26 3.89 6.10
CA SER A 143 2.41 3.02 6.36
C SER A 143 3.68 3.78 6.72
N LYS A 144 3.85 5.01 6.22
CA LYS A 144 5.09 5.82 6.34
C LYS A 144 6.36 5.03 5.99
N ILE A 145 6.26 4.04 5.10
CA ILE A 145 7.37 3.13 4.78
C ILE A 145 8.59 3.87 4.18
N VAL A 146 8.32 4.98 3.50
CA VAL A 146 9.29 5.94 2.96
C VAL A 146 8.73 7.35 3.09
N ALA A 147 9.57 8.36 2.89
CA ALA A 147 9.14 9.76 2.84
C ALA A 147 8.09 9.98 1.74
N ARG A 148 7.16 10.93 1.99
CA ARG A 148 6.09 11.28 1.04
C ARG A 148 6.66 11.62 -0.33
N GLU A 149 7.72 12.41 -0.34
CA GLU A 149 8.39 12.92 -1.53
C GLU A 149 8.99 11.77 -2.36
N ALA A 150 9.63 10.80 -1.71
CA ALA A 150 10.15 9.61 -2.38
C ALA A 150 9.05 8.81 -3.10
N MET A 151 7.87 8.72 -2.48
CA MET A 151 6.72 8.07 -3.11
C MET A 151 6.14 8.91 -4.27
N ARG A 152 6.06 10.24 -4.12
CA ARG A 152 5.60 11.14 -5.19
C ARG A 152 6.53 11.09 -6.41
N ASP A 153 7.84 11.08 -6.19
CA ASP A 153 8.83 10.97 -7.26
C ASP A 153 8.67 9.63 -8.00
N ALA A 154 8.54 8.54 -7.26
CA ALA A 154 8.29 7.21 -7.84
C ALA A 154 6.98 7.12 -8.64
N VAL A 155 5.92 7.83 -8.20
CA VAL A 155 4.67 7.97 -8.98
C VAL A 155 4.98 8.69 -10.28
N SER A 156 5.64 9.84 -10.24
CA SER A 156 5.98 10.64 -11.42
C SER A 156 6.81 9.84 -12.44
N ASP A 157 7.76 9.04 -11.96
CA ASP A 157 8.68 8.26 -12.80
C ASP A 157 8.03 7.00 -13.41
N SER A 158 6.99 6.46 -12.77
CA SER A 158 6.38 5.18 -13.16
C SER A 158 5.11 5.32 -14.01
N VAL A 159 4.42 6.47 -13.95
CA VAL A 159 3.17 6.67 -14.67
C VAL A 159 3.40 7.03 -16.15
N PRO A 160 2.42 6.82 -17.05
CA PRO A 160 2.56 7.21 -18.44
C PRO A 160 2.90 8.69 -18.61
N LYS A 161 3.83 8.99 -19.52
CA LYS A 161 4.23 10.36 -19.83
C LYS A 161 3.03 11.24 -20.21
N GLY A 162 2.98 12.45 -19.67
CA GLY A 162 1.87 13.40 -19.86
C GLY A 162 0.66 13.14 -18.96
N THR A 163 0.76 12.22 -17.99
CA THR A 163 -0.29 11.97 -16.98
C THR A 163 0.16 12.27 -15.55
N GLU A 164 1.38 12.78 -15.38
CA GLU A 164 2.05 12.98 -14.09
C GLU A 164 1.21 13.87 -13.16
N GLU A 165 0.75 15.03 -13.65
CA GLU A 165 -0.04 15.97 -12.85
C GLU A 165 -1.32 15.33 -12.31
N LEU A 166 -2.03 14.56 -13.15
CA LEU A 166 -3.26 13.87 -12.74
C LEU A 166 -2.96 12.82 -11.66
N ASN A 167 -1.92 12.01 -11.84
CA ASN A 167 -1.57 10.96 -10.90
C ASN A 167 -1.04 11.55 -9.58
N LEU A 168 -0.25 12.62 -9.63
CA LEU A 168 0.21 13.32 -8.41
C LEU A 168 -0.95 13.92 -7.64
N ARG A 169 -1.94 14.53 -8.32
CA ARG A 169 -3.18 14.99 -7.68
C ARG A 169 -3.96 13.85 -7.04
N ALA A 170 -4.04 12.68 -7.69
CA ALA A 170 -4.67 11.49 -7.13
C ALA A 170 -3.93 10.96 -5.90
N PHE A 171 -2.61 10.92 -5.96
CA PHE A 171 -1.76 10.55 -4.83
C PHE A 171 -1.97 11.50 -3.64
N ASP A 172 -1.90 12.80 -3.90
CA ASP A 172 -2.06 13.83 -2.87
C ASP A 172 -3.47 13.78 -2.25
N ALA A 173 -4.51 13.50 -3.03
CA ALA A 173 -5.87 13.32 -2.50
C ALA A 173 -6.00 12.08 -1.60
N GLY A 174 -5.36 10.97 -1.97
CA GLY A 174 -5.30 9.77 -1.13
C GLY A 174 -4.55 10.01 0.19
N TRP A 175 -3.44 10.75 0.14
CA TRP A 175 -2.70 11.17 1.31
C TRP A 175 -3.55 12.04 2.25
N SER A 176 -4.19 13.09 1.71
CA SER A 176 -5.06 13.98 2.48
C SER A 176 -6.23 13.24 3.12
N ALA A 177 -6.86 12.30 2.41
CA ALA A 177 -7.95 11.50 2.95
C ALA A 177 -7.52 10.71 4.20
N PHE A 178 -6.28 10.22 4.26
CA PHE A 178 -5.76 9.58 5.47
C PHE A 178 -5.57 10.58 6.62
N GLU A 179 -4.99 11.75 6.34
CA GLU A 179 -4.77 12.78 7.38
C GLU A 179 -6.08 13.32 7.95
N GLU A 180 -7.11 13.47 7.11
CA GLU A 180 -8.43 13.94 7.51
C GLU A 180 -9.19 12.89 8.34
N ASP A 181 -9.21 11.64 7.89
CA ASP A 181 -9.98 10.57 8.54
C ASP A 181 -9.24 9.97 9.76
N TYR A 182 -7.90 9.93 9.76
CA TYR A 182 -7.09 9.17 10.72
C TYR A 182 -5.86 9.92 11.28
N GLY A 183 -5.75 11.23 11.03
CA GLY A 183 -4.58 12.03 11.44
C GLY A 183 -4.27 11.99 12.94
N SER A 184 -5.29 11.89 13.80
CA SER A 184 -5.11 11.74 15.26
C SER A 184 -4.57 10.36 15.66
N GLU A 185 -5.09 9.29 15.08
CA GLU A 185 -4.62 7.92 15.32
C GLU A 185 -3.16 7.72 14.85
N ALA A 186 -2.79 8.42 13.77
CA ALA A 186 -1.43 8.42 13.23
C ALA A 186 -0.42 9.20 14.11
N ALA A 187 -0.89 10.13 14.93
CA ALA A 187 -0.09 10.87 15.91
C ALA A 187 0.13 10.02 17.17
N GLU A 188 -0.90 9.34 17.66
CA GLU A 188 -0.83 8.44 18.82
C GLU A 188 0.16 7.28 18.58
N ARG A 189 0.16 6.68 17.39
CA ARG A 189 1.14 5.64 17.02
C ARG A 189 2.58 6.13 16.96
N LYS A 190 2.81 7.39 16.56
CA LYS A 190 4.15 8.00 16.57
C LYS A 190 4.68 8.14 17.99
N GLU A 191 3.80 8.43 18.96
CA GLU A 191 4.18 8.53 20.37
C GLU A 191 4.46 7.15 20.98
N GLU A 192 3.69 6.13 20.60
CA GLU A 192 3.85 4.75 21.08
C GLU A 192 5.14 4.09 20.55
N GLU A 193 5.50 4.34 19.28
CA GLU A 193 6.74 3.83 18.66
C GLU A 193 7.99 4.62 19.11
N ALA A 194 7.82 5.87 19.56
CA ALA A 194 8.88 6.71 20.13
C ALA A 194 9.07 6.51 21.65
N ALA A 195 8.18 5.79 22.33
CA ALA A 195 8.32 5.48 23.74
C ALA A 195 9.54 4.56 23.93
N PRO A 196 10.48 4.89 24.83
CA PRO A 196 11.64 4.04 25.06
C PRO A 196 11.15 2.68 25.55
N VAL A 197 11.57 1.61 24.86
CA VAL A 197 11.36 0.23 25.32
C VAL A 197 11.90 0.16 26.74
N SER A 198 11.00 0.11 27.72
CA SER A 198 11.38 0.01 29.12
C SER A 198 12.14 -1.30 29.32
N SER A 199 13.43 -1.18 29.62
CA SER A 199 14.35 -2.27 29.94
C SER A 199 13.90 -3.12 31.11
#